data_AF-A0A927B179-F1
#
_entry.id   AF-A0A927B179-F1
#
_cell.length_a   1.000
_cell.length_b   1.000
_cell.length_c   1.000
_cell.angle_alpha   90.00
_cell.angle_beta   90.00
_cell.angle_gamma   90.00
#
_symmetry.space_group_name_H-M   'P 1'
#
loop_
_entity.id
_entity.type
_entity.pdbx_description
1 polymer ?
#
loop_
_entity_poly.entity_id
_entity_poly.type
_entity_poly.pdbx_seq_one_letter_code
_entity_poly.pdbx_strand_id
1 'polypeptide(L)'
;MNPTEYYIPGLSRQTTLASIVSVIIRALTVVMASLLLLTGCKKDPDVAPGGSLMANAGPDQSVQVGQVVTLDGSASTDNQSKPLSYQWTLVRKPAKSNVTLTEPTTFKPTFKSDEVGEYELELAVTSASGKSTDKVLITASAAEPLAISANITVKTNLIDRILNPDLPDYIVTKSIDVNHELSIEPGVVIAFERDVRMNVNDNGGLIIAKGTADKKIKLVGVQKTQAYWVGISLYSGSNANVFEHVEVMNAGSRTIYSTTKSALFLSGGNKAQIALKNCLFSQNEGYGIYVYEGGILREFAQNTFSGNTEAGILLDATNVPKLDAASTFKGGNGRNVVEITSSSIKGNNEVVWTGFADKTPYRINGEFTVNAGWKLNPGVTLEMNRDAVIRINTDGYLIAKGTATEKITFTGADRTPAFWRGIICYSQDSKNTLENAEVSYAGSNSIVSGKKANVAIYGTKAAMSIKNTRISGSGGYGVFVAYGASANTDLTTANTFEANAQTNVLIEK
;
A
#
# COMPACT_ATOMS: atom_id res chain seq x y z
N MET A 1 35.75 60.36 -6.06
CA MET A 1 35.49 60.82 -4.68
C MET A 1 35.59 59.61 -3.77
N ASN A 2 35.96 59.79 -2.50
CA ASN A 2 36.43 58.68 -1.66
C ASN A 2 35.30 57.78 -1.13
N PRO A 3 35.59 56.49 -0.87
CA PRO A 3 34.78 55.62 -0.01
C PRO A 3 35.09 55.90 1.47
N THR A 4 34.41 55.18 2.36
CA THR A 4 34.87 54.92 3.74
C THR A 4 34.63 53.47 4.11
N GLU A 5 35.70 52.68 4.08
CA GLU A 5 35.81 51.42 4.84
C GLU A 5 36.09 51.74 6.32
N TYR A 6 35.91 50.76 7.22
CA TYR A 6 36.98 50.36 8.16
C TYR A 6 36.69 48.96 8.75
N TYR A 7 37.66 48.37 9.44
CA TYR A 7 37.89 46.92 9.45
C TYR A 7 38.50 46.40 10.77
N ILE A 8 37.79 45.46 11.47
CA ILE A 8 38.30 44.42 12.42
C ILE A 8 39.02 44.95 13.71
N PRO A 9 39.24 44.20 14.85
CA PRO A 9 38.77 42.89 15.36
C PRO A 9 37.80 43.03 16.59
N GLY A 10 37.45 42.03 17.42
CA GLY A 10 37.63 40.56 17.40
C GLY A 10 37.95 39.89 18.78
N LEU A 11 37.62 38.60 18.92
CA LEU A 11 37.98 37.63 19.99
C LEU A 11 37.58 37.84 21.49
N SER A 12 36.64 37.00 21.96
CA SER A 12 36.87 35.91 22.97
C SER A 12 36.01 35.82 24.25
N ARG A 13 35.89 34.56 24.75
CA ARG A 13 35.53 34.06 26.11
C ARG A 13 34.10 34.21 26.70
N GLN A 14 33.46 33.04 26.83
CA GLN A 14 32.83 32.45 28.04
C GLN A 14 32.15 33.34 29.11
N THR A 15 30.86 33.06 29.36
CA THR A 15 30.19 33.05 30.70
C THR A 15 28.81 32.38 30.50
N THR A 16 28.50 31.14 30.91
CA THR A 16 28.33 30.54 32.25
C THR A 16 27.29 31.19 33.18
N LEU A 17 26.10 30.60 33.18
CA LEU A 17 25.25 30.22 34.33
C LEU A 17 25.17 31.10 35.62
N ALA A 18 23.92 31.45 35.94
CA ALA A 18 23.26 31.36 37.27
C ALA A 18 23.76 32.17 38.49
N SER A 19 22.80 32.79 39.22
CA SER A 19 22.90 33.18 40.64
C SER A 19 21.53 33.64 41.19
N ILE A 20 21.45 33.90 42.51
CA ILE A 20 20.30 34.32 43.35
C ILE A 20 19.49 33.11 43.89
N VAL A 21 19.30 32.83 45.20
CA VAL A 21 19.85 33.29 46.52
C VAL A 21 19.30 32.30 47.60
N SER A 22 19.67 32.10 48.88
CA SER A 22 20.55 32.64 49.96
C SER A 22 20.72 31.55 51.07
N VAL A 23 21.56 31.60 52.13
CA VAL A 23 22.89 32.22 52.41
C VAL A 23 23.49 31.60 53.71
N ILE A 24 24.77 31.22 53.68
CA ILE A 24 25.84 31.20 54.72
C ILE A 24 25.54 30.82 56.21
N ILE A 25 26.32 29.86 56.74
CA ILE A 25 27.23 30.02 57.93
C ILE A 25 28.34 28.93 57.91
N ARG A 26 29.51 29.19 58.49
CA ARG A 26 30.73 28.33 58.48
C ARG A 26 31.44 28.30 59.84
N ALA A 27 31.89 27.12 60.28
CA ALA A 27 33.13 26.83 61.05
C ALA A 27 33.16 25.33 61.45
N LEU A 28 34.26 24.68 61.88
CA LEU A 28 35.67 24.63 61.43
C LEU A 28 36.36 23.47 62.20
N THR A 29 37.42 22.86 61.66
CA THR A 29 38.43 22.01 62.38
C THR A 29 38.01 20.61 62.88
N VAL A 30 39.01 19.83 63.34
CA VAL A 30 39.10 18.34 63.33
C VAL A 30 39.94 17.84 64.53
N VAL A 31 39.83 16.56 64.97
CA VAL A 31 40.92 15.61 65.37
C VAL A 31 40.59 14.62 66.54
N MET A 32 40.93 13.34 66.29
CA MET A 32 41.23 12.16 67.15
C MET A 32 40.32 11.61 68.29
N ALA A 33 40.09 10.29 68.13
CA ALA A 33 39.64 9.23 69.03
C ALA A 33 40.38 9.02 70.37
N SER A 34 39.78 8.22 71.28
CA SER A 34 40.45 7.07 71.96
C SER A 34 39.53 6.14 72.79
N LEU A 35 39.63 4.83 72.50
CA LEU A 35 39.49 3.59 73.33
C LEU A 35 38.35 3.32 74.37
N LEU A 36 38.18 2.02 74.66
CA LEU A 36 37.16 1.41 75.53
C LEU A 36 37.57 1.35 77.02
N LEU A 37 36.59 1.17 77.92
CA LEU A 37 36.55 0.02 78.84
C LEU A 37 35.10 -0.29 79.32
N LEU A 38 34.89 -1.46 79.95
CA LEU A 38 33.57 -2.08 80.17
C LEU A 38 33.06 -2.02 81.61
N THR A 39 31.76 -1.76 81.79
CA THR A 39 30.82 -2.38 82.76
C THR A 39 29.39 -1.90 82.45
N GLY A 40 28.30 -2.62 82.74
CA GLY A 40 28.25 -4.00 83.25
C GLY A 40 27.00 -4.35 84.08
N CYS A 41 25.76 -4.14 83.61
CA CYS A 41 24.58 -4.70 84.29
C CYS A 41 23.36 -5.01 83.40
N LYS A 42 22.77 -6.19 83.67
CA LYS A 42 21.38 -6.64 83.47
C LYS A 42 20.60 -6.11 82.25
N LYS A 43 20.69 -6.92 81.20
CA LYS A 43 19.63 -7.26 80.22
C LYS A 43 18.22 -7.27 80.83
N ASP A 44 17.39 -6.30 80.44
CA ASP A 44 15.96 -6.52 80.29
C ASP A 44 15.68 -7.39 79.04
N PRO A 45 14.57 -8.13 78.98
CA PRO A 45 14.15 -8.84 77.78
C PRO A 45 13.61 -7.83 76.76
N ASP A 46 14.51 -7.29 75.93
CA ASP A 46 14.18 -6.43 74.79
C ASP A 46 13.09 -7.10 73.93
N VAL A 47 11.96 -6.40 73.74
CA VAL A 47 10.84 -6.90 72.94
C VAL A 47 11.25 -6.75 71.48
N ALA A 48 11.73 -7.86 70.91
CA ALA A 48 12.21 -7.92 69.54
C ALA A 48 11.26 -7.16 68.59
N PRO A 49 11.76 -6.18 67.81
CA PRO A 49 10.92 -5.37 66.92
C PRO A 49 10.05 -6.25 66.03
N GLY A 50 8.77 -5.89 65.91
CA GLY A 50 7.79 -6.62 65.12
C GLY A 50 8.27 -6.85 63.68
N GLY A 51 7.83 -7.95 63.07
CA GLY A 51 8.26 -8.35 61.73
C GLY A 51 8.08 -7.21 60.73
N SER A 52 9.19 -6.70 60.19
CA SER A 52 9.21 -5.56 59.28
C SER A 52 8.84 -6.06 57.88
N LEU A 53 7.54 -6.16 57.63
CA LEU A 53 6.99 -6.43 56.31
C LEU A 53 6.96 -5.14 55.48
N MET A 54 7.73 -5.10 54.41
CA MET A 54 7.84 -3.97 53.50
C MET A 54 7.29 -4.37 52.13
N ALA A 55 6.13 -3.83 51.77
CA ALA A 55 5.67 -3.83 50.39
C ALA A 55 6.57 -2.92 49.55
N ASN A 56 6.75 -3.27 48.28
CA ASN A 56 7.43 -2.47 47.28
C ASN A 56 6.72 -2.69 45.94
N ALA A 57 6.05 -1.68 45.42
CA ALA A 57 5.26 -1.73 44.18
C ALA A 57 6.10 -1.55 42.90
N GLY A 58 7.40 -1.32 43.04
CA GLY A 58 8.29 -0.90 41.96
C GLY A 58 8.20 0.61 41.69
N PRO A 59 9.09 1.15 40.82
CA PRO A 59 9.10 2.56 40.48
C PRO A 59 7.92 2.95 39.58
N ASP A 60 7.52 4.22 39.66
CA ASP A 60 6.57 4.86 38.76
C ASP A 60 6.96 4.66 37.28
N GLN A 61 5.95 4.45 36.43
CA GLN A 61 6.16 4.14 35.01
C GLN A 61 5.52 5.20 34.11
N SER A 62 6.17 5.51 32.99
CA SER A 62 5.60 6.32 31.91
C SER A 62 5.43 5.46 30.67
N VAL A 63 4.21 5.41 30.14
CA VAL A 63 3.81 4.54 29.02
C VAL A 63 3.02 5.31 27.97
N GLN A 64 2.88 4.73 26.78
CA GLN A 64 1.88 5.18 25.81
C GLN A 64 0.52 4.55 26.11
N VAL A 65 -0.58 5.22 25.73
CA VAL A 65 -1.90 4.60 25.70
C VAL A 65 -1.90 3.38 24.77
N GLY A 66 -2.48 2.27 25.23
CA GLY A 66 -2.52 1.00 24.53
C GLY A 66 -1.40 0.02 24.91
N GLN A 67 -0.37 0.45 25.64
CA GLN A 67 0.71 -0.45 26.08
C GLN A 67 0.26 -1.37 27.22
N VAL A 68 0.83 -2.58 27.26
CA VAL A 68 0.71 -3.48 28.40
C VAL A 68 1.72 -3.07 29.46
N VAL A 69 1.22 -2.67 30.61
CA VAL A 69 1.96 -2.32 31.81
C VAL A 69 2.16 -3.59 32.63
N THR A 70 3.39 -3.85 33.06
CA THR A 70 3.73 -4.93 34.00
C THR A 70 4.17 -4.30 35.31
N LEU A 71 3.50 -4.64 36.41
CA LEU A 71 3.89 -4.21 37.75
C LEU A 71 4.92 -5.20 38.31
N ASP A 72 5.70 -4.81 39.32
CA ASP A 72 6.70 -5.70 39.91
C ASP A 72 6.79 -5.57 41.43
N GLY A 73 6.03 -6.41 42.12
CA GLY A 73 6.02 -6.53 43.57
C GLY A 73 7.19 -7.34 44.15
N SER A 74 8.06 -7.93 43.31
CA SER A 74 9.05 -8.93 43.75
C SER A 74 10.17 -8.37 44.65
N ALA A 75 10.30 -7.05 44.73
CA ALA A 75 11.19 -6.36 45.68
C ALA A 75 10.57 -6.22 47.10
N SER A 76 9.34 -6.71 47.31
CA SER A 76 8.71 -6.76 48.64
C SER A 76 9.41 -7.79 49.54
N THR A 77 9.51 -7.49 50.84
CA THR A 77 10.32 -8.29 51.78
C THR A 77 9.67 -8.43 53.16
N ASP A 78 9.98 -9.53 53.84
CA ASP A 78 9.69 -9.78 55.25
C ASP A 78 11.00 -10.14 55.96
N ASN A 79 11.36 -9.43 57.02
CA ASN A 79 12.63 -9.65 57.73
C ASN A 79 12.72 -10.99 58.49
N GLN A 80 11.63 -11.78 58.54
CA GLN A 80 11.57 -13.14 59.04
C GLN A 80 11.53 -14.20 57.92
N SER A 81 11.75 -13.81 56.66
CA SER A 81 11.76 -14.68 55.46
C SER A 81 10.51 -15.57 55.31
N LYS A 82 9.33 -15.02 55.63
CA LYS A 82 8.04 -15.72 55.49
C LYS A 82 7.50 -15.63 54.06
N PRO A 83 6.67 -16.60 53.61
CA PRO A 83 5.97 -16.51 52.33
C PRO A 83 5.09 -15.27 52.25
N LEU A 84 5.18 -14.56 51.12
CA LEU A 84 4.40 -13.35 50.84
C LEU A 84 3.18 -13.66 49.97
N SER A 85 2.02 -13.12 50.36
CA SER A 85 0.80 -13.07 49.54
C SER A 85 0.62 -11.67 48.98
N TYR A 86 0.29 -11.54 47.70
CA TYR A 86 0.15 -10.27 46.99
C TYR A 86 -1.32 -10.01 46.64
N GLN A 87 -1.75 -8.75 46.69
CA GLN A 87 -3.03 -8.30 46.16
C GLN A 87 -2.86 -6.88 45.61
N TRP A 88 -3.02 -6.73 44.32
CA TRP A 88 -3.00 -5.45 43.62
C TRP A 88 -4.41 -4.87 43.46
N THR A 89 -4.53 -3.55 43.63
CA THR A 89 -5.79 -2.81 43.48
C THR A 89 -5.57 -1.56 42.64
N LEU A 90 -6.43 -1.32 41.65
CA LEU A 90 -6.43 -0.08 40.87
C LEU A 90 -7.24 0.98 41.64
N VAL A 91 -6.54 1.90 42.30
CA VAL A 91 -7.13 2.90 43.21
C VAL A 91 -7.69 4.10 42.46
N ARG A 92 -6.99 4.55 41.41
CA ARG A 92 -7.40 5.68 40.56
C ARG A 92 -7.07 5.38 39.10
N LYS A 93 -7.91 5.84 38.18
CA LYS A 93 -7.73 5.73 36.73
C LYS A 93 -8.41 6.91 36.02
N PRO A 94 -8.11 7.19 34.73
CA PRO A 94 -8.83 8.21 33.95
C PRO A 94 -10.34 7.93 33.91
N ALA A 95 -11.18 8.97 33.91
CA ALA A 95 -12.63 8.85 34.12
C ALA A 95 -13.39 8.03 33.06
N LYS A 96 -12.81 7.84 31.87
CA LYS A 96 -13.35 7.00 30.78
C LYS A 96 -12.76 5.58 30.76
N SER A 97 -11.74 5.31 31.56
CA SER A 97 -10.98 4.06 31.53
C SER A 97 -11.82 2.87 32.02
N ASN A 98 -11.79 1.78 31.26
CA ASN A 98 -12.46 0.51 31.57
C ASN A 98 -11.47 -0.57 32.05
N VAL A 99 -10.20 -0.20 32.30
CA VAL A 99 -9.14 -1.13 32.76
C VAL A 99 -9.55 -2.00 33.96
N THR A 100 -9.15 -3.25 33.84
CA THR A 100 -9.08 -4.29 34.89
C THR A 100 -7.67 -4.89 34.92
N LEU A 101 -7.23 -5.37 36.10
CA LEU A 101 -5.95 -6.07 36.26
C LEU A 101 -6.07 -7.55 35.88
N THR A 102 -5.08 -8.05 35.15
CA THR A 102 -4.82 -9.47 34.89
C THR A 102 -3.94 -10.04 36.00
N GLU A 103 -4.32 -11.19 36.56
CA GLU A 103 -3.61 -11.90 37.64
C GLU A 103 -3.22 -11.03 38.87
N PRO A 104 -4.15 -10.24 39.45
CA PRO A 104 -3.87 -9.25 40.50
C PRO A 104 -3.37 -9.82 41.83
N THR A 105 -3.36 -11.15 42.02
CA THR A 105 -2.82 -11.82 43.22
C THR A 105 -1.38 -12.31 43.05
N THR A 106 -0.73 -11.99 41.93
CA THR A 106 0.67 -12.35 41.65
C THR A 106 1.62 -11.21 42.02
N PHE A 107 2.92 -11.50 42.00
CA PHE A 107 3.97 -10.47 42.15
C PHE A 107 4.21 -9.68 40.85
N LYS A 108 3.69 -10.10 39.70
CA LYS A 108 3.82 -9.42 38.38
C LYS A 108 2.49 -9.43 37.59
N PRO A 109 1.43 -8.78 38.09
CA PRO A 109 0.19 -8.62 37.32
C PRO A 109 0.44 -7.70 36.11
N THR A 110 -0.51 -7.71 35.19
CA THR A 110 -0.48 -6.81 34.02
C THR A 110 -1.81 -6.08 33.84
N PHE A 111 -1.77 -4.93 33.17
CA PHE A 111 -2.97 -4.32 32.57
C PHE A 111 -2.60 -3.61 31.26
N LYS A 112 -3.59 -3.31 30.41
CA LYS A 112 -3.38 -2.50 29.21
C LYS A 112 -3.88 -1.08 29.47
N SER A 113 -3.08 -0.05 29.28
CA SER A 113 -3.57 1.34 29.33
C SER A 113 -4.56 1.58 28.18
N ASP A 114 -5.63 2.35 28.43
CA ASP A 114 -6.73 2.57 27.47
C ASP A 114 -7.10 4.05 27.27
N GLU A 115 -6.71 4.93 28.18
CA GLU A 115 -7.01 6.36 28.19
C GLU A 115 -5.77 7.16 28.64
N VAL A 116 -5.70 8.43 28.25
CA VAL A 116 -4.61 9.32 28.67
C VAL A 116 -4.80 9.72 30.14
N GLY A 117 -3.72 9.68 30.93
CA GLY A 117 -3.69 10.17 32.30
C GLY A 117 -3.05 9.21 33.31
N GLU A 118 -3.37 9.45 34.58
CA GLU A 118 -2.79 8.77 35.73
C GLU A 118 -3.61 7.53 36.13
N TYR A 119 -2.92 6.40 36.26
CA TYR A 119 -3.41 5.20 36.94
C TYR A 119 -2.61 5.03 38.23
N GLU A 120 -3.26 5.07 39.39
CA GLU A 120 -2.63 4.81 40.69
C GLU A 120 -2.99 3.40 41.13
N LEU A 121 -1.97 2.57 41.38
CA LEU A 121 -2.15 1.18 41.79
C LEU A 121 -1.50 0.95 43.16
N GLU A 122 -2.21 0.25 44.03
CA GLU A 122 -1.76 -0.13 45.37
C GLU A 122 -1.45 -1.63 45.39
N LEU A 123 -0.23 -1.97 45.79
CA LEU A 123 0.16 -3.31 46.19
C LEU A 123 -0.08 -3.47 47.69
N ALA A 124 -0.96 -4.39 48.06
CA ALA A 124 -1.03 -4.95 49.40
C ALA A 124 -0.23 -6.25 49.48
N VAL A 125 0.72 -6.32 50.40
CA VAL A 125 1.45 -7.55 50.76
C VAL A 125 0.97 -8.03 52.11
N THR A 126 0.72 -9.34 52.24
CA THR A 126 0.35 -9.99 53.50
C THR A 126 1.31 -11.15 53.82
N SER A 127 1.67 -11.26 55.09
CA SER A 127 2.52 -12.32 55.66
C SER A 127 1.98 -12.74 57.03
N ALA A 128 2.52 -13.82 57.61
CA ALA A 128 2.33 -14.12 59.03
C ALA A 128 2.79 -12.98 59.96
N SER A 129 3.68 -12.10 59.47
CA SER A 129 4.16 -10.90 60.18
C SER A 129 3.17 -9.72 60.17
N GLY A 130 2.13 -9.74 59.32
CA GLY A 130 1.14 -8.66 59.21
C GLY A 130 0.76 -8.31 57.77
N LYS A 131 0.32 -7.06 57.55
CA LYS A 131 0.02 -6.47 56.23
C LYS A 131 0.84 -5.20 56.01
N SER A 132 1.33 -5.01 54.80
CA SER A 132 2.04 -3.80 54.34
C SER A 132 1.46 -3.35 52.99
N THR A 133 1.58 -2.07 52.66
CA THR A 133 1.01 -1.49 51.44
C THR A 133 1.96 -0.47 50.84
N ASP A 134 2.11 -0.50 49.51
CA ASP A 134 2.88 0.47 48.75
C ASP A 134 2.15 0.84 47.44
N LYS A 135 2.49 1.95 46.81
CA LYS A 135 1.81 2.47 45.61
C LYS A 135 2.77 2.77 44.47
N VAL A 136 2.27 2.61 43.24
CA VAL A 136 2.95 2.97 42.00
C VAL A 136 2.02 3.79 41.11
N LEU A 137 2.55 4.89 40.56
CA LEU A 137 1.88 5.74 39.60
C LEU A 137 2.29 5.37 38.17
N ILE A 138 1.30 5.08 37.33
CA ILE A 138 1.50 4.81 35.91
C ILE A 138 0.92 5.98 35.11
N THR A 139 1.78 6.74 34.45
CA THR A 139 1.39 7.88 33.59
C THR A 139 1.26 7.40 32.15
N ALA A 140 0.04 7.30 31.64
CA ALA A 140 -0.23 7.00 30.25
C ALA A 140 -0.34 8.29 29.43
N SER A 141 0.52 8.42 28.41
CA SER A 141 0.58 9.57 27.51
C SER A 141 0.03 9.23 26.12
N ALA A 142 -0.49 10.25 25.43
CA ALA A 142 -0.69 10.14 23.98
C ALA A 142 0.68 10.04 23.28
N ALA A 143 0.77 9.24 22.23
CA ALA A 143 1.92 9.23 21.36
C ALA A 143 1.68 10.22 20.21
N GLU A 144 2.65 11.09 19.94
CA GLU A 144 2.56 12.09 18.88
C GLU A 144 3.35 11.67 17.62
N PRO A 145 2.83 11.90 16.41
CA PRO A 145 3.53 11.65 15.15
C PRO A 145 4.82 12.47 15.03
N LEU A 146 5.85 11.91 14.40
CA LEU A 146 6.99 12.73 13.95
C LEU A 146 6.74 13.37 12.58
N ALA A 147 7.01 14.67 12.48
CA ALA A 147 6.98 15.38 11.23
C ALA A 147 8.14 14.95 10.31
N ILE A 148 7.81 14.45 9.11
CA ILE A 148 8.73 14.34 7.99
C ILE A 148 8.55 15.61 7.14
N SER A 149 9.54 16.49 7.18
CA SER A 149 9.48 17.83 6.58
C SER A 149 10.63 18.14 5.62
N ALA A 150 11.42 17.14 5.25
CA ALA A 150 12.64 17.25 4.45
C ALA A 150 12.88 15.99 3.61
N ASN A 151 13.68 16.14 2.55
CA ASN A 151 14.00 15.07 1.61
C ASN A 151 14.86 13.96 2.26
N ILE A 152 14.63 12.71 1.85
CA ILE A 152 15.42 11.55 2.29
C ILE A 152 16.70 11.50 1.45
N THR A 153 17.79 12.05 1.98
CA THR A 153 19.13 12.10 1.34
C THR A 153 20.15 11.16 1.96
N VAL A 154 19.76 10.43 3.01
CA VAL A 154 20.55 9.38 3.68
C VAL A 154 19.64 8.19 4.01
N LYS A 155 20.23 7.01 4.24
CA LYS A 155 19.49 5.80 4.60
C LYS A 155 18.61 6.09 5.83
N THR A 156 17.30 6.01 5.65
CA THR A 156 16.30 6.31 6.67
C THR A 156 15.43 5.09 6.90
N ASN A 157 15.24 4.72 8.16
CA ASN A 157 14.38 3.62 8.57
C ASN A 157 13.23 4.19 9.43
N LEU A 158 12.00 3.95 9.00
CA LEU A 158 10.79 4.34 9.73
C LEU A 158 10.28 3.12 10.50
N ILE A 159 10.18 3.27 11.82
CA ILE A 159 9.82 2.19 12.76
C ILE A 159 8.39 2.36 13.26
N ASP A 160 7.77 1.29 13.74
CA ASP A 160 6.49 1.32 14.44
C ASP A 160 6.68 1.96 15.84
N ARG A 161 5.95 3.04 16.12
CA ARG A 161 6.13 3.94 17.28
C ARG A 161 4.84 4.16 18.05
N ILE A 162 3.68 4.03 17.40
CA ILE A 162 2.36 4.34 17.94
C ILE A 162 1.52 3.06 17.86
N LEU A 163 1.42 2.39 19.01
CA LEU A 163 0.76 1.08 19.16
C LEU A 163 -0.74 1.06 18.78
N ASN A 164 -1.34 2.22 18.47
CA ASN A 164 -2.67 2.32 17.88
C ASN A 164 -2.55 2.48 16.34
N PRO A 165 -2.81 1.42 15.54
CA PRO A 165 -2.61 1.42 14.09
C PRO A 165 -3.65 2.26 13.31
N ASP A 166 -4.52 3.01 13.98
CA ASP A 166 -5.40 4.01 13.36
C ASP A 166 -4.89 5.46 13.49
N LEU A 167 -3.81 5.67 14.25
CA LEU A 167 -3.07 6.93 14.37
C LEU A 167 -1.77 6.87 13.53
N PRO A 168 -1.24 8.01 13.04
CA PRO A 168 0.01 8.04 12.27
C PRO A 168 1.26 8.07 13.16
N ASP A 169 2.24 7.21 12.91
CA ASP A 169 3.60 7.33 13.46
C ASP A 169 4.35 8.56 12.92
N TYR A 170 4.03 8.93 11.68
CA TYR A 170 4.70 9.98 10.94
C TYR A 170 3.69 10.83 10.15
N ILE A 171 3.89 12.16 10.15
CA ILE A 171 3.14 13.08 9.28
C ILE A 171 4.11 13.71 8.27
N VAL A 172 3.85 13.53 6.97
CA VAL A 172 4.59 14.17 5.90
C VAL A 172 3.97 15.56 5.64
N THR A 173 4.66 16.59 6.15
CA THR A 173 4.18 17.99 6.22
C THR A 173 4.51 18.83 4.98
N LYS A 174 5.39 18.33 4.11
CA LYS A 174 5.80 18.97 2.86
C LYS A 174 6.03 17.89 1.81
N SER A 175 5.92 18.23 0.54
CA SER A 175 6.29 17.28 -0.52
C SER A 175 7.76 16.92 -0.40
N ILE A 176 8.08 15.62 -0.39
CA ILE A 176 9.44 15.11 -0.19
C ILE A 176 9.94 14.33 -1.39
N ASP A 177 11.24 14.48 -1.66
CA ASP A 177 12.00 13.59 -2.52
C ASP A 177 12.73 12.52 -1.70
N VAL A 178 12.62 11.28 -2.14
CA VAL A 178 13.42 10.15 -1.70
C VAL A 178 14.54 9.96 -2.71
N ASN A 179 15.76 10.38 -2.31
CA ASN A 179 17.00 10.34 -3.08
C ASN A 179 18.04 9.39 -2.44
N HIS A 180 17.62 8.60 -1.45
CA HIS A 180 18.37 7.50 -0.84
C HIS A 180 17.36 6.42 -0.42
N GLU A 181 17.82 5.26 0.07
CA GLU A 181 16.96 4.26 0.73
C GLU A 181 16.06 4.86 1.81
N LEU A 182 14.75 4.69 1.62
CA LEU A 182 13.71 4.78 2.64
C LEU A 182 13.16 3.38 2.93
N SER A 183 13.48 2.85 4.11
CA SER A 183 12.94 1.60 4.63
C SER A 183 11.81 1.87 5.64
N ILE A 184 10.76 1.05 5.61
CA ILE A 184 9.54 1.21 6.41
C ILE A 184 9.15 -0.16 6.99
N GLU A 185 9.10 -0.24 8.32
CA GLU A 185 8.87 -1.48 9.08
C GLU A 185 7.38 -1.89 9.17
N PRO A 186 7.06 -3.16 9.50
CA PRO A 186 5.69 -3.60 9.68
C PRO A 186 4.92 -2.80 10.75
N GLY A 187 3.72 -2.35 10.39
CA GLY A 187 2.80 -1.63 11.27
C GLY A 187 2.75 -0.12 11.04
N VAL A 188 3.79 0.45 10.41
CA VAL A 188 3.95 1.90 10.30
C VAL A 188 2.82 2.57 9.52
N VAL A 189 2.26 3.62 10.11
CA VAL A 189 1.24 4.49 9.54
C VAL A 189 1.87 5.85 9.21
N ILE A 190 1.96 6.17 7.92
CA ILE A 190 2.41 7.47 7.42
C ILE A 190 1.19 8.23 6.90
N ALA A 191 0.87 9.34 7.55
CA ALA A 191 -0.13 10.28 7.06
C ALA A 191 0.52 11.42 6.25
N PHE A 192 -0.13 11.85 5.19
CA PHE A 192 0.29 12.96 4.35
C PHE A 192 -0.64 14.16 4.57
N GLU A 193 -0.04 15.35 4.72
CA GLU A 193 -0.82 16.59 4.75
C GLU A 193 -1.48 16.88 3.40
N ARG A 194 -2.39 17.86 3.39
CA ARG A 194 -3.20 18.17 2.22
C ARG A 194 -2.32 18.57 1.04
N ASP A 195 -2.61 18.03 -0.15
CA ASP A 195 -1.91 18.33 -1.40
C ASP A 195 -0.38 18.02 -1.40
N VAL A 196 0.09 17.20 -0.44
CA VAL A 196 1.47 16.70 -0.36
C VAL A 196 1.69 15.45 -1.24
N ARG A 197 2.90 15.27 -1.78
CA ARG A 197 3.35 14.07 -2.50
C ARG A 197 4.64 13.47 -1.94
N MET A 198 4.92 12.22 -2.30
CA MET A 198 6.26 11.62 -2.20
C MET A 198 6.79 11.33 -3.62
N ASN A 199 8.02 11.75 -3.92
CA ASN A 199 8.74 11.35 -5.13
C ASN A 199 9.82 10.30 -4.74
N VAL A 200 9.96 9.21 -5.49
CA VAL A 200 11.05 8.24 -5.31
C VAL A 200 11.94 8.25 -6.55
N ASN A 201 13.08 8.93 -6.47
CA ASN A 201 13.83 9.40 -7.64
C ASN A 201 14.93 8.42 -8.07
N ASP A 202 15.25 8.37 -9.38
CA ASP A 202 16.32 7.52 -9.97
C ASP A 202 17.75 7.94 -9.57
N ASN A 203 17.89 8.99 -8.75
CA ASN A 203 19.16 9.48 -8.20
C ASN A 203 19.48 8.80 -6.86
N GLY A 204 19.58 7.46 -6.86
CA GLY A 204 19.87 6.67 -5.64
C GLY A 204 18.68 6.46 -4.68
N GLY A 205 17.52 7.05 -4.97
CA GLY A 205 16.28 6.82 -4.22
C GLY A 205 15.74 5.42 -4.41
N LEU A 206 15.25 4.80 -3.33
CA LEU A 206 14.50 3.54 -3.37
C LEU A 206 13.61 3.42 -2.13
N ILE A 207 12.52 2.65 -2.24
CA ILE A 207 11.54 2.46 -1.15
C ILE A 207 11.31 0.98 -0.83
N ILE A 208 11.49 0.62 0.44
CA ILE A 208 11.32 -0.75 0.94
C ILE A 208 10.24 -0.69 2.04
N ALA A 209 8.99 -0.96 1.66
CA ALA A 209 7.87 -1.06 2.60
C ALA A 209 7.40 -2.51 2.68
N LYS A 210 7.70 -3.18 3.79
CA LYS A 210 7.34 -4.60 4.00
C LYS A 210 6.60 -4.78 5.32
N GLY A 211 5.27 -4.75 5.26
CA GLY A 211 4.41 -5.16 6.36
C GLY A 211 4.19 -6.67 6.42
N THR A 212 3.33 -7.08 7.35
CA THR A 212 2.77 -8.43 7.44
C THR A 212 1.24 -8.38 7.35
N ALA A 213 0.57 -9.54 7.38
CA ALA A 213 -0.89 -9.61 7.42
C ALA A 213 -1.47 -8.87 8.64
N ASP A 214 -0.84 -9.04 9.81
CA ASP A 214 -1.27 -8.44 11.09
C ASP A 214 -0.71 -7.02 11.30
N LYS A 215 0.48 -6.73 10.74
CA LYS A 215 1.15 -5.43 10.81
C LYS A 215 1.37 -4.86 9.39
N LYS A 216 0.27 -4.48 8.75
CA LYS A 216 0.30 -3.77 7.47
C LYS A 216 0.92 -2.37 7.62
N ILE A 217 1.52 -1.87 6.56
CA ILE A 217 1.96 -0.46 6.46
C ILE A 217 0.83 0.35 5.84
N LYS A 218 0.54 1.55 6.35
CA LYS A 218 -0.55 2.43 5.84
C LYS A 218 0.01 3.75 5.34
N LEU A 219 -0.33 4.14 4.11
CA LEU A 219 0.02 5.41 3.47
C LEU A 219 -1.29 6.18 3.18
N VAL A 220 -1.60 7.19 3.99
CA VAL A 220 -2.97 7.76 4.12
C VAL A 220 -2.99 9.29 4.15
N GLY A 221 -4.16 9.91 4.01
CA GLY A 221 -4.32 11.34 4.33
C GLY A 221 -4.39 11.58 5.84
N VAL A 222 -3.88 12.73 6.33
CA VAL A 222 -4.10 13.18 7.72
C VAL A 222 -5.60 13.27 8.05
N GLN A 223 -6.43 13.65 7.08
CA GLN A 223 -7.87 13.38 7.13
C GLN A 223 -8.16 12.18 6.22
N LYS A 224 -8.93 11.21 6.72
CA LYS A 224 -9.29 9.96 6.03
C LYS A 224 -10.41 10.19 4.98
N THR A 225 -10.25 11.21 4.15
CA THR A 225 -11.18 11.63 3.09
C THR A 225 -10.55 11.41 1.71
N GLN A 226 -11.29 10.88 0.75
CA GLN A 226 -10.84 10.76 -0.64
C GLN A 226 -10.33 12.11 -1.21
N ALA A 227 -9.30 12.07 -2.07
CA ALA A 227 -8.66 13.26 -2.65
C ALA A 227 -7.97 14.21 -1.65
N TYR A 228 -7.39 13.73 -0.55
CA TYR A 228 -6.73 14.58 0.46
C TYR A 228 -5.28 14.95 0.11
N TRP A 229 -4.47 13.97 -0.25
CA TRP A 229 -3.06 14.13 -0.64
C TRP A 229 -2.85 13.73 -2.10
N VAL A 230 -1.71 14.04 -2.70
CA VAL A 230 -1.50 13.85 -4.16
C VAL A 230 -1.33 12.37 -4.49
N GLY A 231 -0.39 11.69 -3.82
CA GLY A 231 0.04 10.33 -4.13
C GLY A 231 1.57 10.20 -4.19
N ILE A 232 2.03 9.07 -4.72
CA ILE A 232 3.45 8.67 -4.81
C ILE A 232 3.88 8.64 -6.27
N SER A 233 4.96 9.34 -6.61
CA SER A 233 5.59 9.32 -7.95
C SER A 233 6.89 8.53 -7.90
N LEU A 234 6.91 7.33 -8.48
CA LEU A 234 8.07 6.45 -8.52
C LEU A 234 8.77 6.56 -9.88
N TYR A 235 9.97 7.13 -9.86
CA TYR A 235 10.90 7.25 -10.98
C TYR A 235 12.07 6.26 -10.90
N SER A 236 12.39 5.81 -9.68
CA SER A 236 13.51 4.93 -9.38
C SER A 236 13.49 3.60 -10.13
N GLY A 237 14.59 3.31 -10.83
CA GLY A 237 14.89 2.01 -11.43
C GLY A 237 15.47 0.98 -10.47
N SER A 238 15.45 1.21 -9.15
CA SER A 238 15.97 0.25 -8.18
C SER A 238 15.13 -1.04 -8.15
N ASN A 239 15.79 -2.20 -8.30
CA ASN A 239 15.11 -3.50 -8.16
C ASN A 239 14.65 -3.78 -6.72
N ALA A 240 15.23 -3.09 -5.72
CA ALA A 240 14.85 -3.18 -4.32
C ALA A 240 13.51 -2.50 -3.99
N ASN A 241 12.95 -1.69 -4.90
CA ASN A 241 11.63 -1.07 -4.71
C ASN A 241 10.56 -2.14 -4.50
N VAL A 242 9.88 -2.10 -3.36
CA VAL A 242 8.88 -3.10 -2.98
C VAL A 242 7.83 -2.53 -2.02
N PHE A 243 6.56 -2.79 -2.32
CA PHE A 243 5.46 -2.75 -1.37
C PHE A 243 4.98 -4.18 -1.12
N GLU A 244 5.04 -4.62 0.13
CA GLU A 244 4.49 -5.89 0.61
C GLU A 244 3.59 -5.60 1.81
N HIS A 245 2.31 -6.01 1.77
CA HIS A 245 1.29 -5.67 2.78
C HIS A 245 1.17 -4.15 3.07
N VAL A 246 1.11 -3.34 2.01
CA VAL A 246 0.91 -1.87 2.10
C VAL A 246 -0.53 -1.50 1.71
N GLU A 247 -1.16 -0.62 2.49
CA GLU A 247 -2.45 0.01 2.18
C GLU A 247 -2.22 1.47 1.76
N VAL A 248 -2.60 1.84 0.54
CA VAL A 248 -2.47 3.22 0.00
C VAL A 248 -3.86 3.80 -0.23
N MET A 249 -4.21 4.84 0.53
CA MET A 249 -5.57 5.36 0.60
C MET A 249 -5.65 6.88 0.62
N ASN A 250 -6.81 7.42 0.24
CA ASN A 250 -7.15 8.85 0.32
C ASN A 250 -6.31 9.79 -0.57
N ALA A 251 -5.55 9.25 -1.54
CA ALA A 251 -4.74 10.02 -2.48
C ALA A 251 -5.59 10.63 -3.62
N GLY A 252 -4.93 11.30 -4.57
CA GLY A 252 -5.55 11.85 -5.78
C GLY A 252 -6.09 13.29 -5.67
N SER A 253 -5.60 14.09 -4.73
CA SER A 253 -6.06 15.49 -4.58
C SER A 253 -5.89 16.31 -5.86
N ARG A 254 -4.83 16.04 -6.64
CA ARG A 254 -4.47 16.71 -7.90
C ARG A 254 -3.97 15.69 -8.92
N THR A 255 -3.85 16.08 -10.19
CA THR A 255 -3.25 15.20 -11.20
C THR A 255 -1.77 14.97 -10.90
N ILE A 256 -1.35 13.71 -11.03
CA ILE A 256 0.02 13.27 -10.77
C ILE A 256 0.86 13.29 -12.05
N TYR A 257 0.21 13.06 -13.20
CA TYR A 257 0.78 13.21 -14.53
C TYR A 257 -0.29 13.62 -15.54
N SER A 258 -0.05 14.69 -16.31
CA SER A 258 -0.99 15.22 -17.31
C SER A 258 -2.39 15.43 -16.71
N THR A 259 -3.43 14.88 -17.33
CA THR A 259 -4.82 14.85 -16.84
C THR A 259 -5.12 13.73 -15.84
N THR A 260 -4.19 12.81 -15.60
CA THR A 260 -4.42 11.60 -14.79
C THR A 260 -4.10 11.82 -13.31
N LYS A 261 -4.98 11.32 -12.45
CA LYS A 261 -4.79 11.18 -11.01
C LYS A 261 -4.53 9.71 -10.67
N SER A 262 -3.60 9.42 -9.77
CA SER A 262 -3.48 8.09 -9.17
C SER A 262 -2.77 8.12 -7.82
N ALA A 263 -3.00 7.10 -6.98
CA ALA A 263 -2.35 7.00 -5.67
C ALA A 263 -0.86 6.63 -5.77
N LEU A 264 -0.52 5.77 -6.74
CA LEU A 264 0.85 5.47 -7.14
C LEU A 264 1.00 5.68 -8.66
N PHE A 265 2.08 6.33 -9.07
CA PHE A 265 2.45 6.60 -10.45
C PHE A 265 3.86 6.06 -10.73
N LEU A 266 4.03 5.25 -11.77
CA LEU A 266 5.33 4.71 -12.19
C LEU A 266 5.71 5.34 -13.53
N SER A 267 6.82 6.04 -13.60
CA SER A 267 7.35 6.60 -14.85
C SER A 267 8.83 6.86 -14.73
N GLY A 268 9.65 6.33 -15.64
CA GLY A 268 11.10 6.51 -15.55
C GLY A 268 11.84 6.11 -16.82
N GLY A 269 11.29 6.43 -18.00
CA GLY A 269 11.98 6.24 -19.28
C GLY A 269 12.46 4.80 -19.53
N ASN A 270 11.62 3.81 -19.24
CA ASN A 270 11.92 2.36 -19.28
C ASN A 270 12.73 1.79 -18.10
N LYS A 271 12.86 2.52 -16.99
CA LYS A 271 13.53 2.02 -15.77
C LYS A 271 12.62 1.81 -14.55
N ALA A 272 11.67 2.73 -14.31
CA ALA A 272 10.93 2.80 -13.04
C ALA A 272 10.25 1.47 -12.70
N GLN A 273 10.65 0.84 -11.59
CA GLN A 273 10.22 -0.52 -11.28
C GLN A 273 9.90 -0.72 -9.79
N ILE A 274 8.98 -1.64 -9.50
CA ILE A 274 8.54 -2.02 -8.15
C ILE A 274 7.97 -3.44 -8.13
N ALA A 275 8.11 -4.14 -7.00
CA ALA A 275 7.35 -5.35 -6.67
C ALA A 275 6.15 -5.02 -5.77
N LEU A 276 4.96 -5.54 -6.09
CA LEU A 276 3.72 -5.29 -5.36
C LEU A 276 3.08 -6.60 -4.90
N LYS A 277 2.97 -6.83 -3.59
CA LYS A 277 2.42 -8.05 -3.02
C LYS A 277 1.46 -7.79 -1.87
N ASN A 278 0.30 -8.44 -1.86
CA ASN A 278 -0.71 -8.34 -0.80
C ASN A 278 -1.12 -6.88 -0.46
N CYS A 279 -1.02 -5.96 -1.43
CA CYS A 279 -1.28 -4.53 -1.22
C CYS A 279 -2.74 -4.16 -1.49
N LEU A 280 -3.21 -3.10 -0.81
CA LEU A 280 -4.54 -2.52 -0.99
C LEU A 280 -4.43 -1.10 -1.52
N PHE A 281 -5.05 -0.81 -2.66
CA PHE A 281 -5.20 0.55 -3.19
C PHE A 281 -6.68 0.91 -3.14
N SER A 282 -7.08 1.73 -2.15
CA SER A 282 -8.50 1.96 -1.86
C SER A 282 -8.87 3.40 -1.53
N GLN A 283 -10.10 3.80 -1.86
CA GLN A 283 -10.65 5.14 -1.55
C GLN A 283 -9.78 6.30 -2.09
N ASN A 284 -9.10 6.09 -3.22
CA ASN A 284 -8.30 7.11 -3.89
C ASN A 284 -9.13 7.80 -4.97
N GLU A 285 -8.81 9.05 -5.24
CA GLU A 285 -9.35 9.78 -6.38
C GLU A 285 -8.45 9.54 -7.59
N GLY A 286 -9.03 9.18 -8.75
CA GLY A 286 -8.29 8.62 -9.87
C GLY A 286 -8.12 7.11 -9.78
N TYR A 287 -7.02 6.61 -10.35
CA TYR A 287 -6.66 5.20 -10.34
C TYR A 287 -5.92 4.81 -9.04
N GLY A 288 -5.98 3.53 -8.64
CA GLY A 288 -5.10 3.02 -7.59
C GLY A 288 -3.63 3.11 -8.02
N ILE A 289 -3.31 2.59 -9.21
CA ILE A 289 -1.99 2.67 -9.84
C ILE A 289 -2.11 3.19 -11.27
N TYR A 290 -1.16 4.04 -11.69
CA TYR A 290 -0.91 4.35 -13.09
C TYR A 290 0.53 3.97 -13.47
N VAL A 291 0.67 2.94 -14.31
CA VAL A 291 1.94 2.57 -14.94
C VAL A 291 2.06 3.31 -16.26
N TYR A 292 2.90 4.33 -16.31
CA TYR A 292 3.22 5.06 -17.54
C TYR A 292 4.14 4.24 -18.45
N GLU A 293 4.36 4.70 -19.67
CA GLU A 293 5.25 4.07 -20.64
C GLU A 293 6.64 3.77 -20.04
N GLY A 294 7.02 2.50 -20.06
CA GLY A 294 8.29 2.04 -19.50
C GLY A 294 8.32 1.93 -17.97
N GLY A 295 7.19 2.05 -17.28
CA GLY A 295 7.04 1.54 -15.92
C GLY A 295 6.99 0.01 -15.88
N ILE A 296 7.54 -0.60 -14.84
CA ILE A 296 7.72 -2.06 -14.73
C ILE A 296 7.15 -2.57 -13.40
N LEU A 297 6.05 -3.32 -13.48
CA LEU A 297 5.58 -4.17 -12.39
C LEU A 297 6.50 -5.41 -12.34
N ARG A 298 7.55 -5.38 -11.51
CA ARG A 298 8.57 -6.45 -11.45
C ARG A 298 8.03 -7.74 -10.85
N GLU A 299 7.13 -7.60 -9.88
CA GLU A 299 6.30 -8.67 -9.30
C GLU A 299 4.91 -8.07 -9.02
N PHE A 300 3.85 -8.87 -9.17
CA PHE A 300 2.48 -8.47 -8.85
C PHE A 300 1.69 -9.68 -8.34
N ALA A 301 1.35 -9.70 -7.04
CA ALA A 301 0.70 -10.86 -6.41
C ALA A 301 -0.38 -10.45 -5.40
N GLN A 302 -1.59 -11.00 -5.55
CA GLN A 302 -2.70 -10.90 -4.58
C GLN A 302 -3.02 -9.46 -4.12
N ASN A 303 -2.93 -8.49 -5.04
CA ASN A 303 -3.23 -7.09 -4.78
C ASN A 303 -4.73 -6.81 -4.92
N THR A 304 -5.26 -5.86 -4.15
CA THR A 304 -6.70 -5.53 -4.11
C THR A 304 -6.91 -4.05 -4.44
N PHE A 305 -7.88 -3.76 -5.31
CA PHE A 305 -8.25 -2.41 -5.73
C PHE A 305 -9.75 -2.21 -5.55
N SER A 306 -10.16 -1.24 -4.73
CA SER A 306 -11.57 -1.01 -4.37
C SER A 306 -11.87 0.48 -4.10
N GLY A 307 -13.07 0.96 -4.40
CA GLY A 307 -13.47 2.34 -4.06
C GLY A 307 -12.67 3.48 -4.72
N ASN A 308 -11.84 3.20 -5.73
CA ASN A 308 -11.12 4.24 -6.48
C ASN A 308 -12.06 4.87 -7.52
N THR A 309 -12.01 6.18 -7.79
CA THR A 309 -13.01 6.83 -8.68
C THR A 309 -12.84 6.50 -10.17
N GLU A 310 -11.67 6.01 -10.59
CA GLU A 310 -11.44 5.47 -11.94
C GLU A 310 -11.43 3.92 -11.92
N ALA A 311 -10.56 3.28 -12.70
CA ALA A 311 -10.30 1.85 -12.56
C ALA A 311 -9.23 1.58 -11.47
N GLY A 312 -9.09 0.32 -11.05
CA GLY A 312 -8.06 -0.05 -10.07
C GLY A 312 -6.64 0.24 -10.58
N ILE A 313 -6.38 -0.03 -11.85
CA ILE A 313 -5.08 0.22 -12.50
C ILE A 313 -5.24 0.65 -13.96
N LEU A 314 -4.33 1.54 -14.39
CA LEU A 314 -4.08 1.88 -15.80
C LEU A 314 -2.63 1.52 -16.15
N LEU A 315 -2.39 0.79 -17.23
CA LEU A 315 -1.06 0.30 -17.62
C LEU A 315 -0.92 0.09 -19.14
N ASP A 316 0.30 -0.20 -19.61
CA ASP A 316 0.57 -0.57 -21.00
C ASP A 316 0.49 -2.09 -21.26
N ALA A 317 0.33 -2.47 -22.53
CA ALA A 317 0.28 -3.86 -22.98
C ALA A 317 1.46 -4.74 -22.53
N THR A 318 2.62 -4.14 -22.20
CA THR A 318 3.83 -4.87 -21.79
C THR A 318 3.80 -5.30 -20.32
N ASN A 319 2.92 -4.70 -19.50
CA ASN A 319 2.78 -5.02 -18.09
C ASN A 319 1.66 -6.04 -17.80
N VAL A 320 0.71 -6.25 -18.71
CA VAL A 320 -0.37 -7.25 -18.55
C VAL A 320 0.14 -8.67 -18.20
N PRO A 321 1.18 -9.22 -18.86
CA PRO A 321 1.66 -10.58 -18.55
C PRO A 321 2.33 -10.72 -17.18
N LYS A 322 2.53 -9.61 -16.45
CA LYS A 322 3.18 -9.56 -15.12
C LYS A 322 2.15 -9.58 -13.99
N LEU A 323 0.85 -9.46 -14.30
CA LEU A 323 -0.26 -9.52 -13.35
C LEU A 323 -0.58 -10.97 -13.02
N ASP A 324 -0.86 -11.27 -11.75
CA ASP A 324 -1.38 -12.58 -11.35
C ASP A 324 -2.92 -12.67 -11.49
N ALA A 325 -3.43 -13.90 -11.55
CA ALA A 325 -4.87 -14.14 -11.65
C ALA A 325 -5.62 -13.98 -10.31
N ALA A 326 -4.91 -13.81 -9.18
CA ALA A 326 -5.51 -13.72 -7.85
C ALA A 326 -5.69 -12.27 -7.33
N SER A 327 -5.05 -11.27 -7.95
CA SER A 327 -5.37 -9.87 -7.70
C SER A 327 -6.80 -9.53 -8.13
N THR A 328 -7.46 -8.63 -7.40
CA THR A 328 -8.86 -8.27 -7.61
C THR A 328 -9.04 -6.78 -7.89
N PHE A 329 -9.85 -6.45 -8.90
CA PHE A 329 -10.14 -5.07 -9.32
C PHE A 329 -11.62 -4.72 -9.13
N LYS A 330 -12.26 -5.41 -8.18
CA LYS A 330 -13.69 -5.32 -7.87
C LYS A 330 -13.88 -4.83 -6.44
N GLY A 331 -14.86 -3.97 -6.25
CA GLY A 331 -15.23 -3.43 -4.93
C GLY A 331 -15.57 -1.96 -4.99
N GLY A 332 -16.47 -1.56 -5.90
CA GLY A 332 -16.89 -0.17 -6.04
C GLY A 332 -15.83 0.77 -6.61
N ASN A 333 -14.88 0.26 -7.41
CA ASN A 333 -14.14 1.16 -8.30
C ASN A 333 -15.12 1.77 -9.32
N GLY A 334 -14.87 3.00 -9.76
CA GLY A 334 -15.66 3.66 -10.81
C GLY A 334 -15.77 2.81 -12.08
N ARG A 335 -14.72 2.04 -12.39
CA ARG A 335 -14.77 0.92 -13.34
C ARG A 335 -14.04 -0.30 -12.78
N ASN A 336 -14.76 -1.42 -12.61
CA ASN A 336 -14.21 -2.66 -12.03
C ASN A 336 -13.49 -3.50 -13.10
N VAL A 337 -12.41 -2.94 -13.68
CA VAL A 337 -11.66 -3.44 -14.84
C VAL A 337 -10.16 -3.20 -14.66
N VAL A 338 -9.32 -3.83 -15.51
CA VAL A 338 -7.91 -3.46 -15.70
C VAL A 338 -7.77 -2.65 -16.99
N GLU A 339 -7.40 -1.36 -16.91
CA GLU A 339 -7.32 -0.52 -18.11
C GLU A 339 -5.96 -0.57 -18.80
N ILE A 340 -6.02 -0.69 -20.13
CA ILE A 340 -4.88 -0.77 -21.04
C ILE A 340 -4.84 0.51 -21.89
N THR A 341 -3.74 1.25 -21.81
CA THR A 341 -3.48 2.43 -22.64
C THR A 341 -3.41 2.07 -24.13
N SER A 342 -3.56 3.07 -25.02
CA SER A 342 -3.24 2.88 -26.45
C SER A 342 -1.76 2.50 -26.56
N SER A 343 -1.48 1.27 -26.99
CA SER A 343 -0.18 0.62 -26.82
C SER A 343 -0.02 -0.58 -27.76
N SER A 344 1.08 -1.33 -27.63
CA SER A 344 1.45 -2.39 -28.58
C SER A 344 1.98 -3.66 -27.91
N ILE A 345 1.53 -4.82 -28.39
CA ILE A 345 2.30 -6.06 -28.27
C ILE A 345 3.51 -5.96 -29.23
N LYS A 346 4.71 -6.12 -28.69
CA LYS A 346 6.00 -5.87 -29.36
C LYS A 346 7.11 -6.81 -28.83
N GLY A 347 8.14 -7.03 -29.63
CA GLY A 347 9.27 -7.92 -29.32
C GLY A 347 9.20 -9.25 -30.10
N ASN A 348 10.09 -10.18 -29.80
CA ASN A 348 10.30 -11.37 -30.63
C ASN A 348 9.58 -12.64 -30.13
N ASN A 349 8.88 -12.55 -29.00
CA ASN A 349 8.28 -13.68 -28.29
C ASN A 349 6.74 -13.60 -28.28
N GLU A 350 6.07 -14.74 -28.16
CA GLU A 350 4.62 -14.78 -27.93
C GLU A 350 4.28 -14.21 -26.54
N VAL A 351 3.40 -13.22 -26.51
CA VAL A 351 2.88 -12.61 -25.28
C VAL A 351 1.53 -13.24 -24.93
N VAL A 352 1.48 -13.89 -23.78
CA VAL A 352 0.27 -14.55 -23.27
C VAL A 352 -0.45 -13.65 -22.27
N TRP A 353 -1.75 -13.45 -22.44
CA TRP A 353 -2.63 -12.82 -21.45
C TRP A 353 -3.55 -13.88 -20.82
N THR A 354 -3.66 -13.84 -19.49
CA THR A 354 -4.49 -14.76 -18.68
C THR A 354 -5.64 -13.98 -18.04
N GLY A 355 -6.81 -14.60 -17.90
CA GLY A 355 -7.95 -14.00 -17.20
C GLY A 355 -7.81 -14.10 -15.68
N PHE A 356 -8.38 -13.13 -14.96
CA PHE A 356 -8.43 -13.17 -13.50
C PHE A 356 -9.40 -14.25 -13.00
N ALA A 357 -9.14 -14.80 -11.81
CA ALA A 357 -9.97 -15.84 -11.19
C ALA A 357 -11.40 -15.36 -10.95
N ASP A 358 -11.58 -14.07 -10.64
CA ASP A 358 -12.88 -13.42 -10.44
C ASP A 358 -13.58 -13.02 -11.76
N LYS A 359 -12.98 -13.30 -12.93
CA LYS A 359 -13.40 -12.86 -14.27
C LYS A 359 -13.52 -11.33 -14.42
N THR A 360 -12.61 -10.55 -13.82
CA THR A 360 -12.37 -9.15 -14.20
C THR A 360 -12.00 -9.05 -15.69
N PRO A 361 -12.54 -8.09 -16.46
CA PRO A 361 -12.14 -7.86 -17.84
C PRO A 361 -10.92 -6.91 -17.92
N TYR A 362 -10.14 -7.07 -18.99
CA TYR A 362 -9.24 -6.02 -19.45
C TYR A 362 -10.03 -5.03 -20.30
N ARG A 363 -9.76 -3.73 -20.19
CA ARG A 363 -10.41 -2.68 -20.97
C ARG A 363 -9.39 -1.93 -21.81
N ILE A 364 -9.50 -2.00 -23.14
CA ILE A 364 -8.59 -1.32 -24.07
C ILE A 364 -9.14 0.07 -24.38
N ASN A 365 -8.35 1.10 -24.02
CA ASN A 365 -8.81 2.49 -24.02
C ASN A 365 -8.74 3.20 -25.40
N GLY A 366 -8.14 2.60 -26.43
CA GLY A 366 -7.98 3.24 -27.74
C GLY A 366 -7.40 2.33 -28.83
N GLU A 367 -6.33 2.76 -29.51
CA GLU A 367 -5.69 1.94 -30.55
C GLU A 367 -4.67 0.97 -29.94
N PHE A 368 -4.87 -0.32 -30.24
CA PHE A 368 -4.03 -1.42 -29.76
C PHE A 368 -3.44 -2.19 -30.94
N THR A 369 -2.11 -2.25 -31.03
CA THR A 369 -1.42 -2.90 -32.15
C THR A 369 -0.71 -4.19 -31.73
N VAL A 370 -0.73 -5.18 -32.60
CA VAL A 370 -0.12 -6.49 -32.39
C VAL A 370 0.95 -6.68 -33.46
N ASN A 371 2.20 -6.48 -33.06
CA ASN A 371 3.40 -6.54 -33.91
C ASN A 371 4.32 -7.73 -33.54
N ALA A 372 3.78 -8.68 -32.78
CA ALA A 372 4.39 -9.94 -32.38
C ALA A 372 3.27 -10.96 -32.11
N GLY A 373 3.60 -12.16 -31.63
CA GLY A 373 2.58 -13.13 -31.22
C GLY A 373 1.80 -12.65 -29.99
N TRP A 374 0.48 -12.66 -30.05
CA TRP A 374 -0.42 -12.39 -28.93
C TRP A 374 -1.38 -13.56 -28.73
N LYS A 375 -1.38 -14.13 -27.53
CA LYS A 375 -2.24 -15.26 -27.17
C LYS A 375 -3.12 -14.91 -25.99
N LEU A 376 -4.41 -15.20 -26.12
CA LEU A 376 -5.39 -15.08 -25.06
C LEU A 376 -5.74 -16.49 -24.56
N ASN A 377 -5.61 -16.72 -23.25
CA ASN A 377 -6.07 -17.95 -22.63
C ASN A 377 -7.62 -17.98 -22.53
N PRO A 378 -8.24 -19.17 -22.37
CA PRO A 378 -9.69 -19.29 -22.23
C PRO A 378 -10.29 -18.38 -21.14
N GLY A 379 -11.52 -17.92 -21.37
CA GLY A 379 -12.25 -17.07 -20.44
C GLY A 379 -11.76 -15.62 -20.31
N VAL A 380 -10.74 -15.20 -21.07
CA VAL A 380 -10.34 -13.78 -21.14
C VAL A 380 -11.47 -12.94 -21.74
N THR A 381 -11.82 -11.84 -21.07
CA THR A 381 -12.74 -10.83 -21.59
C THR A 381 -11.99 -9.52 -21.84
N LEU A 382 -12.10 -9.00 -23.06
CA LEU A 382 -11.63 -7.70 -23.50
C LEU A 382 -12.84 -6.79 -23.75
N GLU A 383 -12.96 -5.74 -22.95
CA GLU A 383 -13.86 -4.63 -23.18
C GLU A 383 -13.14 -3.54 -23.99
N MET A 384 -13.84 -2.94 -24.94
CA MET A 384 -13.28 -1.97 -25.87
C MET A 384 -13.97 -0.62 -25.64
N ASN A 385 -13.21 0.43 -25.33
CA ASN A 385 -13.77 1.79 -25.21
C ASN A 385 -14.35 2.26 -26.55
N ARG A 386 -15.15 3.35 -26.49
CA ARG A 386 -15.71 3.98 -27.68
C ARG A 386 -14.60 4.25 -28.71
N ASP A 387 -14.85 3.82 -29.95
CA ASP A 387 -13.96 3.96 -31.10
C ASP A 387 -12.55 3.32 -30.95
N ALA A 388 -12.32 2.49 -29.94
CA ALA A 388 -11.11 1.66 -29.79
C ALA A 388 -10.99 0.62 -30.92
N VAL A 389 -9.76 0.19 -31.25
CA VAL A 389 -9.47 -0.73 -32.36
C VAL A 389 -8.34 -1.70 -32.02
N ILE A 390 -8.46 -2.95 -32.46
CA ILE A 390 -7.38 -3.94 -32.43
C ILE A 390 -6.83 -4.09 -33.85
N ARG A 391 -5.53 -3.87 -34.05
CA ARG A 391 -4.83 -4.15 -35.32
C ARG A 391 -3.84 -5.27 -35.15
N ILE A 392 -3.97 -6.33 -35.94
CA ILE A 392 -2.97 -7.38 -36.08
C ILE A 392 -2.15 -7.05 -37.33
N ASN A 393 -0.98 -6.47 -37.11
CA ASN A 393 -0.09 -6.01 -38.17
C ASN A 393 0.69 -7.19 -38.77
N THR A 394 1.34 -6.99 -39.92
CA THR A 394 1.94 -8.05 -40.74
C THR A 394 2.86 -9.00 -39.95
N ASP A 395 3.64 -8.46 -39.01
CA ASP A 395 4.65 -9.18 -38.22
C ASP A 395 4.09 -9.84 -36.94
N GLY A 396 2.81 -9.55 -36.61
CA GLY A 396 2.14 -10.09 -35.42
C GLY A 396 1.10 -11.16 -35.74
N TYR A 397 0.53 -11.77 -34.71
CA TYR A 397 -0.60 -12.70 -34.84
C TYR A 397 -1.47 -12.75 -33.58
N LEU A 398 -2.74 -13.15 -33.73
CA LEU A 398 -3.66 -13.38 -32.61
C LEU A 398 -4.06 -14.86 -32.49
N ILE A 399 -3.81 -15.46 -31.33
CA ILE A 399 -4.40 -16.75 -30.92
C ILE A 399 -5.45 -16.46 -29.83
N ALA A 400 -6.73 -16.39 -30.22
CA ALA A 400 -7.85 -16.41 -29.28
C ALA A 400 -8.60 -17.74 -29.40
N LYS A 401 -8.20 -18.73 -28.60
CA LYS A 401 -8.82 -20.06 -28.53
C LYS A 401 -9.44 -20.30 -27.15
N GLY A 402 -10.74 -20.06 -27.03
CA GLY A 402 -11.51 -20.36 -25.82
C GLY A 402 -11.96 -21.82 -25.78
N THR A 403 -12.78 -22.16 -24.78
CA THR A 403 -13.51 -23.43 -24.72
C THR A 403 -15.02 -23.19 -24.83
N ALA A 404 -15.83 -24.25 -24.90
CA ALA A 404 -17.29 -24.13 -24.94
C ALA A 404 -17.87 -23.42 -23.71
N THR A 405 -17.23 -23.57 -22.55
CA THR A 405 -17.61 -22.95 -21.26
C THR A 405 -16.84 -21.67 -20.97
N GLU A 406 -15.56 -21.59 -21.36
CA GLU A 406 -14.68 -20.44 -21.14
C GLU A 406 -14.33 -19.76 -22.47
N LYS A 407 -15.34 -19.16 -23.08
CA LYS A 407 -15.18 -18.39 -24.32
C LYS A 407 -14.32 -17.16 -24.10
N ILE A 408 -13.57 -16.77 -25.13
CA ILE A 408 -12.85 -15.49 -25.15
C ILE A 408 -13.78 -14.43 -25.73
N THR A 409 -13.93 -13.29 -25.05
CA THR A 409 -14.92 -12.27 -25.40
C THR A 409 -14.24 -10.97 -25.80
N PHE A 410 -14.59 -10.42 -26.97
CA PHE A 410 -14.24 -9.07 -27.43
C PHE A 410 -15.54 -8.27 -27.56
N THR A 411 -15.72 -7.23 -26.74
CA THR A 411 -17.02 -6.54 -26.67
C THR A 411 -16.88 -5.04 -26.44
N GLY A 412 -17.86 -4.24 -26.86
CA GLY A 412 -17.91 -2.82 -26.52
C GLY A 412 -18.20 -2.60 -25.04
N ALA A 413 -17.48 -1.68 -24.39
CA ALA A 413 -17.59 -1.44 -22.94
C ALA A 413 -19.03 -1.16 -22.47
N ASP A 414 -19.78 -0.35 -23.23
CA ASP A 414 -21.18 -0.01 -22.91
C ASP A 414 -22.20 -0.96 -23.58
N ARG A 415 -21.71 -2.00 -24.27
CA ARG A 415 -22.47 -3.09 -24.92
C ARG A 415 -23.60 -2.63 -25.87
N THR A 416 -23.46 -1.45 -26.44
CA THR A 416 -24.36 -0.89 -27.46
C THR A 416 -23.84 -1.19 -28.88
N PRO A 417 -24.69 -1.50 -29.87
CA PRO A 417 -24.24 -1.69 -31.25
C PRO A 417 -23.42 -0.51 -31.80
N ALA A 418 -22.41 -0.80 -32.61
CA ALA A 418 -21.51 0.20 -33.19
C ALA A 418 -20.78 1.10 -32.16
N PHE A 419 -20.25 0.51 -31.08
CA PHE A 419 -19.55 1.23 -30.02
C PHE A 419 -18.04 1.40 -30.28
N TRP A 420 -17.35 0.33 -30.67
CA TRP A 420 -15.90 0.31 -30.97
C TRP A 420 -15.65 -0.04 -32.45
N ARG A 421 -14.42 0.04 -32.96
CA ARG A 421 -14.15 -0.04 -34.40
C ARG A 421 -14.08 -1.46 -34.94
N GLY A 422 -13.67 -2.43 -34.12
CA GLY A 422 -13.51 -3.84 -34.48
C GLY A 422 -12.07 -4.31 -34.48
N ILE A 423 -11.87 -5.56 -34.91
CA ILE A 423 -10.57 -6.22 -35.10
C ILE A 423 -10.21 -6.14 -36.59
N ILE A 424 -9.00 -5.71 -36.93
CA ILE A 424 -8.48 -5.81 -38.30
C ILE A 424 -7.19 -6.62 -38.35
N CYS A 425 -7.13 -7.60 -39.26
CA CYS A 425 -5.98 -8.46 -39.50
C CYS A 425 -5.34 -8.14 -40.85
N TYR A 426 -4.07 -7.72 -40.81
CA TYR A 426 -3.16 -7.60 -41.96
C TYR A 426 -2.16 -8.78 -42.05
N SER A 427 -2.08 -9.60 -41.00
CA SER A 427 -1.12 -10.69 -40.85
C SER A 427 -1.41 -11.88 -41.76
N GLN A 428 -0.34 -12.48 -42.28
CA GLN A 428 -0.35 -13.71 -43.07
C GLN A 428 -0.08 -14.98 -42.22
N ASP A 429 0.22 -14.84 -40.92
CA ASP A 429 0.54 -15.99 -40.05
C ASP A 429 -0.68 -16.91 -39.90
N SER A 430 -0.49 -18.22 -40.12
CA SER A 430 -1.55 -19.23 -40.05
C SER A 430 -2.10 -19.48 -38.64
N LYS A 431 -1.44 -18.96 -37.59
CA LYS A 431 -1.92 -19.00 -36.20
C LYS A 431 -3.11 -18.09 -35.95
N ASN A 432 -3.35 -17.07 -36.79
CA ASN A 432 -4.42 -16.10 -36.62
C ASN A 432 -5.78 -16.79 -36.47
N THR A 433 -6.31 -16.83 -35.24
CA THR A 433 -7.47 -17.63 -34.88
C THR A 433 -8.41 -16.91 -33.91
N LEU A 434 -9.71 -16.95 -34.23
CA LEU A 434 -10.81 -16.80 -33.29
C LEU A 434 -11.56 -18.14 -33.19
N GLU A 435 -11.49 -18.81 -32.04
CA GLU A 435 -12.10 -20.11 -31.83
C GLU A 435 -12.81 -20.18 -30.47
N ASN A 436 -14.06 -20.62 -30.46
CA ASN A 436 -14.94 -20.60 -29.28
C ASN A 436 -14.98 -19.20 -28.62
N ALA A 437 -15.22 -18.15 -29.42
CA ALA A 437 -15.16 -16.76 -28.97
C ALA A 437 -16.51 -16.04 -29.09
N GLU A 438 -16.56 -14.80 -28.60
CA GLU A 438 -17.54 -13.79 -29.01
C GLU A 438 -16.82 -12.53 -29.50
N VAL A 439 -17.29 -11.94 -30.60
CA VAL A 439 -16.95 -10.58 -31.03
C VAL A 439 -18.24 -9.78 -31.21
N SER A 440 -18.51 -8.84 -30.32
CA SER A 440 -19.77 -8.08 -30.30
C SER A 440 -19.58 -6.55 -30.30
N TYR A 441 -20.56 -5.85 -30.87
CA TYR A 441 -20.75 -4.39 -30.74
C TYR A 441 -19.70 -3.48 -31.40
N ALA A 442 -18.98 -3.97 -32.41
CA ALA A 442 -18.00 -3.19 -33.19
C ALA A 442 -18.64 -2.51 -34.42
N GLY A 443 -17.83 -1.91 -35.30
CA GLY A 443 -18.29 -1.17 -36.48
C GLY A 443 -18.79 0.25 -36.22
N SER A 444 -18.39 0.91 -35.12
CA SER A 444 -18.64 2.34 -34.86
C SER A 444 -18.31 3.23 -36.06
N ASN A 445 -17.09 3.12 -36.55
CA ASN A 445 -16.53 3.84 -37.68
C ASN A 445 -15.93 2.86 -38.71
N SER A 446 -15.62 3.36 -39.92
CA SER A 446 -14.97 2.55 -40.95
C SER A 446 -13.67 1.94 -40.42
N ILE A 447 -13.53 0.62 -40.53
CA ILE A 447 -12.33 -0.09 -40.11
C ILE A 447 -11.28 -0.11 -41.24
N VAL A 448 -11.73 -0.33 -42.49
CA VAL A 448 -10.95 -0.20 -43.72
C VAL A 448 -11.87 -0.08 -44.95
N SER A 449 -11.41 0.56 -46.04
CA SER A 449 -12.10 0.64 -47.34
C SER A 449 -13.59 1.00 -47.30
N GLY A 450 -13.98 1.92 -46.42
CA GLY A 450 -15.37 2.35 -46.21
C GLY A 450 -16.28 1.32 -45.51
N LYS A 451 -15.76 0.13 -45.17
CA LYS A 451 -16.53 -0.92 -44.51
C LYS A 451 -16.51 -0.72 -42.98
N LYS A 452 -17.64 -0.96 -42.34
CA LYS A 452 -17.77 -1.19 -40.90
C LYS A 452 -17.89 -2.69 -40.67
N ALA A 453 -17.21 -3.25 -39.67
CA ALA A 453 -17.35 -4.67 -39.33
C ALA A 453 -16.97 -4.97 -37.87
N ASN A 454 -17.33 -6.16 -37.37
CA ASN A 454 -16.76 -6.68 -36.12
C ASN A 454 -15.34 -7.21 -36.33
N VAL A 455 -15.11 -7.95 -37.42
CA VAL A 455 -13.79 -8.43 -37.84
C VAL A 455 -13.57 -8.09 -39.31
N ALA A 456 -12.38 -7.58 -39.65
CA ALA A 456 -11.92 -7.37 -41.00
C ALA A 456 -10.61 -8.13 -41.25
N ILE A 457 -10.52 -8.86 -42.36
CA ILE A 457 -9.27 -9.47 -42.86
C ILE A 457 -8.90 -8.72 -44.14
N TYR A 458 -7.76 -8.03 -44.14
CA TYR A 458 -7.42 -7.06 -45.17
C TYR A 458 -5.94 -7.08 -45.54
N GLY A 459 -5.66 -7.21 -46.84
CA GLY A 459 -4.32 -7.17 -47.40
C GLY A 459 -3.95 -8.47 -48.10
N THR A 460 -2.97 -8.39 -48.99
CA THR A 460 -2.50 -9.52 -49.80
C THR A 460 -2.10 -10.70 -48.92
N LYS A 461 -2.78 -11.85 -49.07
CA LYS A 461 -2.63 -13.08 -48.28
C LYS A 461 -2.89 -12.96 -46.78
N ALA A 462 -3.50 -11.86 -46.30
CA ALA A 462 -3.90 -11.76 -44.91
C ALA A 462 -4.93 -12.86 -44.58
N ALA A 463 -4.78 -13.55 -43.45
CA ALA A 463 -5.53 -14.76 -43.15
C ALA A 463 -6.02 -14.82 -41.70
N MET A 464 -7.19 -15.42 -41.47
CA MET A 464 -7.66 -15.77 -40.12
C MET A 464 -8.65 -16.95 -40.15
N SER A 465 -8.47 -17.91 -39.24
CA SER A 465 -9.47 -18.95 -38.97
C SER A 465 -10.47 -18.46 -37.93
N ILE A 466 -11.76 -18.48 -38.25
CA ILE A 466 -12.86 -18.05 -37.37
C ILE A 466 -13.85 -19.21 -37.25
N LYS A 467 -13.96 -19.82 -36.07
CA LYS A 467 -14.81 -20.99 -35.80
C LYS A 467 -15.48 -20.94 -34.43
N ASN A 468 -16.64 -21.58 -34.29
CA ASN A 468 -17.46 -21.65 -33.07
C ASN A 468 -17.68 -20.29 -32.38
N THR A 469 -17.64 -19.20 -33.14
CA THR A 469 -17.60 -17.82 -32.65
C THR A 469 -18.95 -17.15 -32.86
N ARG A 470 -19.41 -16.40 -31.86
CA ARG A 470 -20.61 -15.56 -31.97
C ARG A 470 -20.22 -14.15 -32.42
N ILE A 471 -20.80 -13.65 -33.51
CA ILE A 471 -20.43 -12.37 -34.13
C ILE A 471 -21.68 -11.50 -34.28
N SER A 472 -21.82 -10.49 -33.41
CA SER A 472 -23.10 -9.81 -33.24
C SER A 472 -23.05 -8.29 -33.04
N GLY A 473 -24.18 -7.61 -33.32
CA GLY A 473 -24.36 -6.19 -33.00
C GLY A 473 -23.45 -5.24 -33.79
N SER A 474 -22.95 -5.65 -34.95
CA SER A 474 -22.03 -4.81 -35.74
C SER A 474 -22.74 -3.62 -36.38
N GLY A 475 -22.08 -2.45 -36.37
CA GLY A 475 -22.44 -1.28 -37.17
C GLY A 475 -22.23 -1.44 -38.68
N GLY A 476 -21.85 -2.64 -39.14
CA GLY A 476 -21.80 -3.04 -40.54
C GLY A 476 -21.86 -4.56 -40.68
N TYR A 477 -20.88 -5.15 -41.35
CA TYR A 477 -20.78 -6.59 -41.58
C TYR A 477 -20.37 -7.36 -40.32
N GLY A 478 -20.77 -8.62 -40.17
CA GLY A 478 -20.20 -9.48 -39.13
C GLY A 478 -18.70 -9.69 -39.36
N VAL A 479 -18.35 -10.25 -40.53
CA VAL A 479 -16.96 -10.36 -41.02
C VAL A 479 -16.83 -9.75 -42.42
N PHE A 480 -15.78 -8.95 -42.62
CA PHE A 480 -15.35 -8.48 -43.93
C PHE A 480 -14.02 -9.15 -44.32
N VAL A 481 -13.94 -9.69 -45.54
CA VAL A 481 -12.72 -10.23 -46.14
C VAL A 481 -12.47 -9.50 -47.45
N ALA A 482 -11.35 -8.79 -47.55
CA ALA A 482 -11.00 -8.00 -48.72
C ALA A 482 -10.38 -8.85 -49.84
N TYR A 483 -10.28 -8.28 -51.05
CA TYR A 483 -9.62 -8.93 -52.18
C TYR A 483 -8.21 -9.43 -51.82
N GLY A 484 -7.94 -10.69 -52.10
CA GLY A 484 -6.65 -11.34 -51.83
C GLY A 484 -6.39 -11.73 -50.37
N ALA A 485 -7.29 -11.43 -49.44
CA ALA A 485 -7.30 -11.98 -48.08
C ALA A 485 -8.12 -13.29 -48.02
N SER A 486 -8.04 -14.04 -46.91
CA SER A 486 -8.78 -15.29 -46.76
C SER A 486 -9.29 -15.55 -45.34
N ALA A 487 -10.38 -16.33 -45.29
CA ALA A 487 -10.88 -16.99 -44.09
C ALA A 487 -11.04 -18.49 -44.36
N ASN A 488 -11.35 -19.26 -43.31
CA ASN A 488 -11.75 -20.66 -43.46
C ASN A 488 -13.02 -20.79 -44.32
N THR A 489 -13.08 -21.84 -45.15
CA THR A 489 -14.18 -22.04 -46.13
C THR A 489 -15.55 -22.24 -45.49
N ASP A 490 -15.58 -22.70 -44.24
CA ASP A 490 -16.77 -22.87 -43.41
C ASP A 490 -17.14 -21.63 -42.57
N LEU A 491 -16.56 -20.45 -42.85
CA LEU A 491 -16.78 -19.20 -42.08
C LEU A 491 -18.26 -18.91 -41.74
N THR A 492 -19.17 -19.09 -42.69
CA THR A 492 -20.60 -18.77 -42.49
C THR A 492 -21.34 -19.86 -41.69
N THR A 493 -20.92 -21.12 -41.79
CA THR A 493 -21.60 -22.28 -41.16
C THR A 493 -20.99 -22.71 -39.83
N ALA A 494 -19.72 -22.39 -39.59
CA ALA A 494 -19.01 -22.69 -38.35
C ALA A 494 -19.22 -21.62 -37.26
N ASN A 495 -20.01 -20.58 -37.49
CA ASN A 495 -20.16 -19.42 -36.59
C ASN A 495 -21.62 -18.97 -36.49
N THR A 496 -21.94 -18.25 -35.42
CA THR A 496 -23.29 -17.72 -35.17
C THR A 496 -23.29 -16.20 -35.38
N PHE A 497 -24.24 -15.69 -36.15
CA PHE A 497 -24.31 -14.27 -36.52
C PHE A 497 -25.67 -13.67 -36.19
N GLU A 498 -25.69 -12.55 -35.47
CA GLU A 498 -26.92 -11.95 -34.91
C GLU A 498 -26.87 -10.42 -34.97
N ALA A 499 -27.97 -9.76 -35.37
CA ALA A 499 -28.14 -8.31 -35.26
C ALA A 499 -26.99 -7.44 -35.84
N ASN A 500 -26.39 -7.87 -36.96
CA ASN A 500 -25.43 -7.06 -37.71
C ASN A 500 -26.19 -6.12 -38.66
N ALA A 501 -25.72 -4.87 -38.82
CA ALA A 501 -26.41 -3.85 -39.62
C ALA A 501 -26.31 -4.06 -41.14
N GLN A 502 -25.38 -4.90 -41.59
CA GLN A 502 -25.23 -5.36 -42.98
C GLN A 502 -25.14 -6.90 -43.00
N THR A 503 -24.78 -7.50 -44.14
CA THR A 503 -24.71 -8.96 -44.25
C THR A 503 -23.71 -9.56 -43.25
N ASN A 504 -24.02 -10.77 -42.77
CA ASN A 504 -23.20 -11.47 -41.79
C ASN A 504 -21.73 -11.65 -42.24
N VAL A 505 -21.53 -11.87 -43.54
CA VAL A 505 -20.22 -11.92 -44.18
C VAL A 505 -20.25 -11.10 -45.47
N LEU A 506 -19.14 -10.44 -45.79
CA LEU A 506 -18.78 -9.95 -47.13
C LEU A 506 -17.38 -10.48 -47.49
N ILE A 507 -17.25 -11.12 -48.65
CA ILE A 507 -15.97 -11.52 -49.24
C ILE A 507 -15.85 -10.84 -50.62
N GLU A 508 -14.85 -10.01 -50.80
CA GLU A 508 -14.49 -9.44 -52.11
C GLU A 508 -13.69 -10.47 -52.92
N LYS A 509 -13.95 -10.54 -54.23
CA LYS A 509 -13.45 -11.55 -55.17
C LYS A 509 -12.68 -10.92 -56.33
#